data_AF-A0A2N4Y4B3-F1
#
_entry.id   AF-A0A2N4Y4B3-F1
#
_cell.length_a   1.000
_cell.length_b   1.000
_cell.length_c   1.000
_cell.angle_alpha   90.00
_cell.angle_beta   90.00
_cell.angle_gamma   90.00
#
_symmetry.space_group_name_H-M   'P 1'
#
loop_
_entity.id
_entity.type
_entity.pdbx_description
1 polymer ?
#
loop_
_entity_poly.entity_id
_entity_poly.type
_entity_poly.pdbx_seq_one_letter_code
_entity_poly.pdbx_strand_id
1 'polypeptide(L)'
;MALVVTGCQTMKPAASPMEAYLNRHAAAEAIARNCPAYGGYGAVTAMRSDADQNLARARALGATEMDVQKARERMNSNLMSAVMLVGPIEACNAFVNQLAWAGTSTAQIPKKAN
;
A
#
# COMPACT_ATOMS: atom_id res chain seq x y z
N MET A 1 -16.33 -32.88 28.08
CA MET A 1 -15.52 -31.65 28.25
C MET A 1 -14.88 -31.33 26.91
N ALA A 2 -15.46 -30.41 26.14
CA ALA A 2 -14.92 -29.98 24.86
C ALA A 2 -14.14 -28.67 25.08
N LEU A 3 -12.81 -28.74 24.90
CA LEU A 3 -11.93 -27.58 24.87
C LEU A 3 -12.19 -26.82 23.56
N VAL A 4 -12.96 -25.74 23.65
CA VAL A 4 -13.11 -24.79 22.55
C VAL A 4 -11.83 -23.95 22.50
N VAL A 5 -10.94 -24.28 21.57
CA VAL A 5 -9.84 -23.39 21.19
C VAL A 5 -10.45 -22.24 20.41
N THR A 6 -10.78 -21.16 21.11
CA THR A 6 -10.97 -19.83 20.53
C THR A 6 -9.61 -19.35 20.04
N GLY A 7 -9.20 -19.86 18.87
CA GLY A 7 -8.09 -19.31 18.13
C GLY A 7 -8.35 -17.83 17.93
N CYS A 8 -7.54 -16.98 18.57
CA CYS A 8 -7.42 -15.57 18.25
C CYS A 8 -7.14 -15.48 16.75
N GLN A 9 -8.18 -15.28 15.97
CA GLN A 9 -8.01 -14.75 14.64
C GLN A 9 -7.50 -13.34 14.87
N THR A 10 -6.19 -13.16 14.77
CA THR A 10 -5.56 -11.86 14.51
C THR A 10 -6.00 -11.43 13.12
N MET A 11 -7.31 -11.18 12.94
CA MET A 11 -7.84 -10.45 11.82
C MET A 11 -7.25 -9.07 11.97
N LYS A 12 -6.13 -8.83 11.30
CA LYS A 12 -5.64 -7.48 11.02
C LYS A 12 -6.88 -6.72 10.56
N PRO A 13 -7.30 -5.65 11.28
CA PRO A 13 -8.53 -4.95 10.94
C PRO A 13 -8.50 -4.68 9.45
N ALA A 14 -9.61 -4.95 8.76
CA ALA A 14 -9.75 -4.54 7.36
C ALA A 14 -9.25 -3.10 7.28
N ALA A 15 -8.23 -2.86 6.44
CA ALA A 15 -7.50 -1.60 6.45
C ALA A 15 -8.51 -0.46 6.49
N SER A 16 -8.49 0.32 7.57
CA SER A 16 -9.45 1.41 7.72
C SER A 16 -9.37 2.29 6.47
N PRO A 17 -10.45 2.99 6.06
CA PRO A 17 -10.40 3.85 4.89
C PRO A 17 -9.19 4.81 4.93
N MET A 18 -8.86 5.32 6.12
CA MET A 18 -7.66 6.12 6.38
C MET A 18 -6.37 5.35 6.07
N GLU A 19 -6.21 4.14 6.60
CA GLU A 19 -5.03 3.30 6.37
C GLU A 19 -4.88 2.91 4.89
N ALA A 20 -5.98 2.67 4.17
CA ALA A 20 -5.96 2.42 2.75
C ALA A 20 -5.38 3.61 1.97
N TYR A 21 -5.86 4.83 2.26
CA TYR A 21 -5.33 6.05 1.64
C TYR A 21 -3.86 6.29 2.01
N LEU A 22 -3.48 6.09 3.28
CA LEU A 22 -2.09 6.22 3.72
C LEU A 22 -1.15 5.23 3.04
N ASN A 23 -1.58 3.97 2.88
CA ASN A 23 -0.79 2.95 2.19
C ASN A 23 -0.58 3.31 0.72
N ARG A 24 -1.59 3.87 0.05
CA ARG A 24 -1.45 4.29 -1.35
C ARG A 24 -0.51 5.47 -1.50
N HIS A 25 -0.67 6.49 -0.65
CA HIS A 25 0.26 7.61 -0.59
C HIS A 25 1.70 7.11 -0.40
N ALA A 26 1.94 6.29 0.61
CA ALA A 26 3.26 5.78 0.95
C ALA A 26 3.84 4.85 -0.13
N ALA A 27 3.01 4.00 -0.76
CA ALA A 27 3.47 3.10 -1.83
C ALA A 27 3.84 3.87 -3.09
N ALA A 28 3.04 4.87 -3.49
CA ALA A 28 3.36 5.73 -4.63
C ALA A 28 4.67 6.49 -4.41
N GLU A 29 4.90 7.01 -3.20
CA GLU A 29 6.18 7.65 -2.85
C GLU A 29 7.35 6.66 -2.86
N ALA A 30 7.18 5.46 -2.31
CA ALA A 30 8.23 4.45 -2.26
C ALA A 30 8.67 4.03 -3.67
N ILE A 31 7.72 3.83 -4.58
CA ILE A 31 8.02 3.48 -5.97
C ILE A 31 8.69 4.64 -6.70
N ALA A 32 8.13 5.85 -6.60
CA ALA A 32 8.66 7.03 -7.27
C ALA A 32 10.13 7.31 -6.89
N ARG A 33 10.54 6.92 -5.67
CA ARG A 33 11.92 7.09 -5.18
C ARG A 33 12.84 5.92 -5.53
N ASN A 34 12.35 4.69 -5.45
CA ASN A 34 13.21 3.49 -5.47
C ASN A 34 13.17 2.73 -6.80
N CYS A 35 12.24 3.03 -7.71
CA CYS A 35 12.07 2.27 -8.94
C CYS A 35 12.59 3.05 -10.16
N PRO A 36 13.78 2.69 -10.70
CA PRO A 36 14.53 3.53 -11.64
C PRO A 36 13.99 3.59 -13.09
N ALA A 37 12.83 3.00 -13.40
CA ALA A 37 12.38 2.80 -14.79
C ALA A 37 10.91 3.18 -15.10
N TYR A 38 10.16 3.78 -14.17
CA TYR A 38 8.73 4.04 -14.42
C TYR A 38 8.48 5.28 -15.28
N GLY A 39 8.25 5.06 -16.58
CA GLY A 39 7.53 5.96 -17.50
C GLY A 39 8.08 7.38 -17.66
N GLY A 40 9.27 7.66 -17.13
CA GLY A 40 9.89 8.98 -17.14
C GLY A 40 9.21 9.98 -16.21
N TYR A 41 9.55 11.26 -16.37
CA TYR A 41 9.07 12.36 -15.52
C TYR A 41 7.53 12.40 -15.38
N GLY A 42 6.80 12.18 -16.49
CA GLY A 42 5.34 12.20 -16.51
C GLY A 42 4.70 11.17 -15.56
N ALA A 43 5.20 9.93 -15.57
CA ALA A 43 4.69 8.89 -14.69
C ALA A 43 4.97 9.21 -13.22
N VAL A 44 6.16 9.74 -12.91
CA VAL A 44 6.51 10.19 -11.56
C VAL A 44 5.59 11.34 -11.10
N THR A 45 5.29 12.31 -11.97
CA THR A 45 4.35 13.38 -11.62
C THR A 45 2.94 12.89 -11.37
N ALA A 46 2.46 11.90 -12.15
CA ALA A 46 1.16 11.29 -11.94
C ALA A 46 1.10 10.52 -10.61
N MET A 47 2.14 9.74 -10.29
CA MET A 47 2.26 9.04 -9.00
C MET A 47 2.27 10.03 -7.82
N ARG A 48 2.97 11.16 -7.97
CA ARG A 48 3.00 12.20 -6.94
C ARG A 48 1.63 12.86 -6.74
N SER A 49 0.95 13.20 -7.84
CA SER A 49 -0.42 13.74 -7.77
C SER A 49 -1.38 12.76 -7.10
N ASP A 50 -1.32 11.46 -7.44
CA ASP A 50 -2.12 10.43 -6.77
C ASP A 50 -1.76 10.36 -5.27
N ALA A 51 -0.48 10.35 -4.93
CA ALA A 51 -0.03 10.32 -3.54
C ALA A 51 -0.57 11.50 -2.73
N ASP A 52 -0.55 12.72 -3.28
CA ASP A 52 -1.04 13.93 -2.62
C ASP A 52 -2.57 13.90 -2.41
N GLN A 53 -3.32 13.40 -3.41
CA GLN A 53 -4.78 13.23 -3.29
C GLN A 53 -5.16 12.21 -2.21
N ASN A 54 -4.45 11.08 -2.15
CA ASN A 54 -4.68 10.06 -1.13
C ASN A 54 -4.30 10.59 0.27
N LEU A 55 -3.21 11.35 0.40
CA LEU A 55 -2.84 11.98 1.66
C LEU A 55 -3.91 12.98 2.14
N ALA A 56 -4.44 13.81 1.25
CA ALA A 56 -5.51 14.75 1.60
C ALA A 56 -6.75 14.01 2.12
N ARG A 57 -7.14 12.90 1.48
CA ARG A 57 -8.24 12.05 1.96
C ARG A 57 -7.94 11.40 3.30
N ALA A 58 -6.72 10.89 3.51
CA ALA A 58 -6.31 10.34 4.79
C ALA A 58 -6.38 11.39 5.91
N ARG A 59 -5.89 12.60 5.67
CA ARG A 59 -5.95 13.72 6.62
C ARG A 59 -7.39 14.14 6.93
N ALA A 60 -8.28 14.15 5.93
CA ALA A 60 -9.71 14.39 6.14
C ALA A 60 -10.37 13.33 7.05
N LEU A 61 -9.79 12.13 7.13
CA LEU A 61 -10.23 11.06 8.02
C LEU A 61 -9.50 11.05 9.37
N GLY A 62 -8.69 12.07 9.66
CA GLY A 62 -7.98 12.23 10.94
C GLY A 62 -6.55 11.68 10.96
N ALA A 63 -5.96 11.33 9.83
CA ALA A 63 -4.57 10.87 9.80
C ALA A 63 -3.60 11.92 10.33
N THR A 64 -2.73 11.50 11.25
CA THR A 64 -1.65 12.33 11.80
C THR A 64 -0.36 12.15 11.01
N GLU A 65 0.60 13.06 11.21
CA GLU A 65 1.94 12.91 10.63
C GLU A 65 2.65 11.63 11.09
N MET A 66 2.37 11.15 12.30
CA MET A 66 2.85 9.86 12.78
C MET A 66 2.30 8.71 11.94
N ASP A 67 1.03 8.76 11.54
CA ASP A 67 0.41 7.71 10.72
C ASP A 67 0.98 7.71 9.29
N VAL A 68 1.24 8.90 8.75
CA VAL A 68 1.91 9.07 7.46
C VAL A 68 3.31 8.44 7.50
N GLN A 69 4.09 8.69 8.55
CA GLN A 69 5.42 8.10 8.65
C GLN A 69 5.40 6.59 8.85
N LYS A 70 4.51 6.07 9.69
CA LYS A 70 4.33 4.62 9.83
C LYS A 70 3.95 3.97 8.50
N ALA A 71 3.11 4.60 7.69
CA ALA A 71 2.76 4.10 6.37
C ALA A 71 3.96 4.10 5.42
N ARG A 72 4.75 5.18 5.41
CA ARG A 72 6.00 5.27 4.61
C ARG A 72 7.01 4.20 4.98
N GLU A 73 7.31 4.05 6.27
CA GLU A 73 8.22 3.02 6.76
C GLU A 73 7.74 1.62 6.36
N ARG A 74 6.46 1.33 6.56
CA ARG A 74 5.85 0.04 6.20
C ARG A 74 5.94 -0.24 4.71
N MET A 75 5.55 0.71 3.85
CA MET A 75 5.58 0.50 2.40
C MET A 75 7.00 0.42 1.87
N ASN A 76 7.92 1.22 2.39
CA ASN A 76 9.33 1.14 2.03
C ASN A 76 9.94 -0.21 2.44
N SER A 77 9.66 -0.67 3.66
CA SER A 77 10.10 -2.00 4.14
C SER A 77 9.53 -3.13 3.28
N ASN A 78 8.25 -3.05 2.91
CA ASN A 78 7.62 -4.05 2.05
C ASN A 78 8.26 -4.07 0.66
N LEU A 79 8.55 -2.89 0.07
CA LEU A 79 9.21 -2.79 -1.22
C LEU A 79 10.62 -3.35 -1.15
N MET A 80 11.43 -2.96 -0.16
CA MET A 80 12.79 -3.48 0.01
C MET A 80 12.81 -5.00 0.24
N SER A 81 11.86 -5.52 1.03
CA SER A 81 11.70 -6.96 1.21
C SER A 81 11.37 -7.66 -0.11
N ALA A 82 10.44 -7.11 -0.89
CA ALA A 82 10.12 -7.65 -2.21
C ALA A 82 11.34 -7.59 -3.16
N VAL A 83 12.09 -6.48 -3.17
CA VAL A 83 13.32 -6.34 -3.96
C VAL A 83 14.33 -7.43 -3.61
N MET A 84 14.50 -7.75 -2.32
CA MET A 84 15.40 -8.81 -1.88
C MET A 84 14.93 -10.21 -2.28
N LEU A 85 13.61 -10.43 -2.38
CA LEU A 85 13.03 -11.75 -2.68
C LEU A 85 12.93 -12.04 -4.18
N VAL A 86 12.49 -11.06 -4.97
CA VAL A 86 12.17 -11.26 -6.40
C VAL A 86 13.04 -10.42 -7.34
N GLY A 87 13.92 -9.57 -6.80
CA GLY A 87 14.70 -8.62 -7.57
C GLY A 87 14.01 -7.27 -7.74
N PRO A 88 14.78 -6.21 -8.10
CA PRO A 88 14.27 -4.85 -8.14
C PRO A 88 13.22 -4.60 -9.22
N ILE A 89 13.37 -5.20 -10.41
CA ILE A 89 12.45 -4.96 -11.54
C ILE A 89 11.08 -5.59 -11.25
N GLU A 90 11.06 -6.86 -10.85
CA GLU A 90 9.85 -7.60 -10.53
C GLU A 90 9.11 -6.98 -9.33
N ALA A 91 9.83 -6.60 -8.27
CA ALA A 91 9.23 -5.96 -7.10
C ALA A 91 8.54 -4.64 -7.46
N CYS A 92 9.26 -3.78 -8.18
CA CYS A 92 8.72 -2.53 -8.69
C CYS A 92 7.46 -2.77 -9.54
N ASN A 93 7.48 -3.75 -10.45
CA ASN A 93 6.35 -4.02 -11.36
C ASN A 93 5.13 -4.50 -10.59
N ALA A 94 5.32 -5.36 -9.60
CA ALA A 94 4.24 -5.81 -8.73
C ALA A 94 3.58 -4.64 -7.98
N PHE A 95 4.38 -3.74 -7.43
CA PHE A 95 3.90 -2.59 -6.67
C PHE A 95 3.18 -1.55 -7.55
N VAL A 96 3.71 -1.25 -8.75
CA VAL A 96 3.04 -0.34 -9.68
C VAL A 96 1.72 -0.90 -10.16
N ASN A 97 1.68 -2.18 -10.51
CA ASN A 97 0.44 -2.84 -10.89
C ASN A 97 -0.57 -2.78 -9.73
N GLN A 98 -0.13 -3.06 -8.50
CA GLN A 98 -1.02 -3.00 -7.34
C GLN A 98 -1.61 -1.60 -7.13
N LEU A 99 -0.84 -0.52 -7.31
CA LEU A 99 -1.34 0.86 -7.23
C LEU A 99 -2.28 1.23 -8.37
N ALA A 100 -1.93 0.86 -9.60
CA ALA A 100 -2.74 1.14 -10.78
C ALA A 100 -4.13 0.50 -10.66
N TRP A 101 -4.19 -0.75 -10.21
CA TRP A 101 -5.44 -1.52 -10.08
C TRP A 101 -6.19 -1.26 -8.77
N ALA A 102 -5.51 -0.85 -7.69
CA ALA A 102 -6.19 -0.36 -6.50
C ALA A 102 -6.98 0.93 -6.78
N GLY A 103 -6.67 1.66 -7.87
CA GLY A 103 -7.35 2.90 -8.29
C GLY A 103 -8.61 2.66 -9.11
N THR A 104 -8.65 1.52 -9.80
CA THR A 104 -9.77 1.13 -10.67
C THR A 104 -10.68 0.09 -10.02
N SER A 105 -10.24 -0.57 -8.96
CA SER A 105 -11.07 -1.47 -8.16
C SER A 105 -10.92 -1.13 -6.68
N THR A 106 -12.05 -0.83 -6.03
CA THR A 106 -12.18 -1.02 -4.59
C THR A 106 -11.60 -2.39 -4.25
N ALA A 107 -10.64 -2.41 -3.31
CA ALA A 107 -9.93 -3.62 -2.89
C ALA A 107 -10.92 -4.78 -2.70
N GLN A 108 -10.99 -5.68 -3.68
CA GLN A 108 -11.78 -6.89 -3.56
C GLN A 108 -11.02 -7.79 -2.59
N ILE A 109 -11.55 -7.90 -1.38
CA ILE A 109 -11.20 -8.97 -0.45
C ILE A 109 -11.35 -10.27 -1.26
N PRO A 110 -10.30 -11.09 -1.45
CA PRO A 110 -10.48 -12.39 -2.04
C PRO A 110 -11.40 -13.19 -1.10
N LYS A 111 -12.68 -13.29 -1.44
CA LYS A 111 -13.57 -14.28 -0.85
C LYS A 111 -12.96 -15.64 -1.17
N LYS A 112 -12.52 -16.34 -0.14
CA LYS A 112 -12.19 -17.77 -0.22
C LYS A 112 -13.42 -18.46 -0.83
N ALA A 113 -13.27 -19.00 -2.03
CA ALA A 113 -14.26 -19.88 -2.63
C ALA A 113 -14.31 -21.18 -1.81
N ASN A 114 -15.54 -21.70 -1.67
CA ASN A 114 -15.99 -22.86 -0.89
C ASN A 114 -14.94 -23.95 -0.60
#